data_AF-A0A2N2EWZ8-F1
#
_entry.id   AF-A0A2N2EWZ8-F1
#
_cell.length_a   1.000
_cell.length_b   1.000
_cell.length_c   1.000
_cell.angle_alpha   90.00
_cell.angle_beta   90.00
_cell.angle_gamma   90.00
#
_symmetry.space_group_name_H-M   'P 1'
#
loop_
_entity.id
_entity.type
_entity.pdbx_description
1 polymer ?
#
loop_
_entity_poly.entity_id
_entity_poly.type
_entity_poly.pdbx_seq_one_letter_code
_entity_poly.pdbx_strand_id
1 'polypeptide(L)'
;ISDRAVIKMGVRYKDDIGFFRGIRDHVRVNIKNIDIAFLPVGGTYTMDAEEAASAALVISPKIAVPMHYGSVVGSFADAGKFASLLKGKIKTVIMGTVPIDRH
;
A
#
# COMPACT_ATOMS: atom_id res chain seq x y z
N ILE A 1 21.97 -16.52 -1.50
CA ILE A 1 21.36 -15.37 -2.19
C ILE A 1 19.96 -15.26 -1.61
N SER A 2 19.66 -14.25 -0.78
CA SER A 2 18.34 -14.14 -0.13
C SER A 2 17.38 -13.48 -1.09
N ASP A 3 16.34 -14.20 -1.53
CA ASP A 3 15.24 -13.68 -2.34
C ASP A 3 14.55 -12.54 -1.58
N ARG A 4 14.89 -11.30 -1.94
CA ARG A 4 14.35 -10.06 -1.38
C ARG A 4 13.63 -9.33 -2.50
N ALA A 5 12.34 -9.06 -2.30
CA ALA A 5 11.49 -8.46 -3.32
C ALA A 5 11.00 -7.08 -2.87
N VAL A 6 11.02 -6.13 -3.81
CA VAL A 6 10.29 -4.87 -3.73
C VAL A 6 9.05 -5.03 -4.60
N ILE A 7 7.87 -4.77 -4.03
CA ILE A 7 6.61 -4.89 -4.75
C ILE A 7 5.95 -3.52 -4.83
N LYS A 8 5.77 -3.06 -6.07
CA LYS A 8 4.92 -1.92 -6.38
C LYS A 8 3.56 -2.46 -6.80
N MET A 9 2.56 -2.33 -5.93
CA MET A 9 1.20 -2.65 -6.31
C MET A 9 0.56 -1.43 -6.98
N GLY A 10 0.61 -1.40 -8.31
CA GLY A 10 -0.23 -0.51 -9.10
C GLY A 10 -1.51 -1.25 -9.44
N VAL A 11 -2.66 -0.74 -8.99
CA VAL A 11 -3.92 -1.49 -9.02
C VAL A 11 -5.06 -0.57 -9.53
N ARG A 12 -5.93 -1.11 -10.40
CA ARG A 12 -7.11 -0.49 -11.01
C ARG A 12 -8.34 -1.37 -10.76
N TYR A 13 -9.27 -0.88 -9.92
CA TYR A 13 -10.68 -1.22 -9.65
C TYR A 13 -11.21 -2.66 -9.86
N LYS A 14 -10.92 -3.34 -10.97
CA LYS A 14 -11.41 -4.70 -11.28
C LYS A 14 -10.38 -5.79 -11.02
N ASP A 15 -9.09 -5.49 -11.18
CA ASP A 15 -8.02 -6.45 -10.91
C ASP A 15 -7.69 -6.52 -9.40
N ASP A 16 -7.99 -5.45 -8.65
CA ASP A 16 -7.74 -5.29 -7.21
C ASP A 16 -8.55 -6.26 -6.37
N ILE A 17 -9.86 -6.40 -6.65
CA ILE A 17 -10.72 -7.34 -5.95
C ILE A 17 -10.28 -8.77 -6.25
N GLY A 18 -9.86 -9.06 -7.49
CA GLY A 18 -9.35 -10.37 -7.90
C GLY A 18 -8.00 -10.72 -7.27
N PHE A 19 -7.08 -9.77 -7.18
CA PHE A 19 -5.76 -9.93 -6.55
C PHE A 19 -5.86 -10.02 -5.01
N PHE A 20 -6.66 -9.15 -4.39
CA PHE A 20 -6.93 -9.19 -2.95
C PHE A 20 -7.74 -10.43 -2.55
N ARG A 21 -8.75 -10.85 -3.35
CA ARG A 21 -9.37 -12.18 -3.19
C ARG A 21 -8.36 -13.28 -3.41
N GLY A 22 -7.48 -13.22 -4.41
CA GLY A 22 -6.45 -14.24 -4.62
C GLY A 22 -5.56 -14.42 -3.39
N ILE A 23 -5.14 -13.31 -2.76
CA ILE A 23 -4.40 -13.30 -1.51
C ILE A 23 -5.24 -13.85 -0.33
N ARG A 24 -6.51 -13.45 -0.21
CA ARG A 24 -7.43 -13.85 0.86
C ARG A 24 -7.88 -15.32 0.75
N ASP A 25 -8.14 -15.78 -0.47
CA ASP A 25 -8.68 -17.10 -0.84
C ASP A 25 -7.58 -18.19 -0.90
N HIS A 26 -6.38 -17.92 -0.36
CA HIS A 26 -5.26 -18.86 -0.27
C HIS A 26 -4.69 -19.34 -1.62
N VAL A 27 -4.94 -18.64 -2.73
CA VAL A 27 -4.04 -18.72 -3.89
C VAL A 27 -2.78 -17.97 -3.50
N ARG A 28 -1.92 -18.65 -2.73
CA ARG A 28 -0.62 -18.17 -2.29
C ARG A 28 0.21 -17.88 -3.54
N VAL A 29 0.10 -16.66 -4.06
CA VAL A 29 1.25 -16.05 -4.72
C VAL A 29 2.33 -16.15 -3.64
N ASN A 30 3.34 -16.98 -3.89
CA ASN A 30 4.30 -17.44 -2.88
C ASN A 30 5.30 -16.31 -2.60
N ILE A 31 4.79 -15.14 -2.21
CA ILE A 31 5.55 -13.94 -1.99
C ILE A 31 6.00 -13.97 -0.54
N LYS A 32 7.20 -14.47 -0.32
CA LYS A 32 7.89 -14.41 0.97
C LYS A 32 8.92 -13.27 0.91
N ASN A 33 9.27 -12.73 2.08
CA ASN A 33 10.34 -11.74 2.24
C ASN A 33 10.17 -10.44 1.44
N ILE A 34 9.00 -9.81 1.54
CA ILE A 34 8.79 -8.47 0.96
C ILE A 34 9.44 -7.45 1.89
N ASP A 35 10.42 -6.71 1.38
CA ASP A 35 11.05 -5.64 2.15
C ASP A 35 10.19 -4.37 2.12
N ILE A 36 9.63 -4.02 0.96
CA ILE A 36 8.85 -2.79 0.77
C ILE A 36 7.63 -3.09 -0.10
N ALA A 37 6.45 -2.69 0.38
CA ALA A 37 5.20 -2.72 -0.38
C ALA A 37 4.65 -1.29 -0.54
N PHE A 38 4.35 -0.90 -1.79
CA PHE A 38 3.63 0.34 -2.09
C PHE A 38 2.14 0.03 -2.28
N LEU A 39 1.27 0.71 -1.53
CA LEU A 39 -0.17 0.42 -1.48
C LEU A 39 -0.98 1.70 -1.72
N PRO A 40 -1.89 1.74 -2.71
CA PRO A 40 -2.73 2.92 -2.92
C PRO A 40 -3.76 3.09 -1.79
N VAL A 41 -4.02 4.32 -1.39
CA VAL A 41 -4.96 4.66 -0.29
C VAL A 41 -6.02 5.69 -0.71
N GLY A 42 -6.18 5.94 -2.01
CA GLY A 42 -6.96 7.05 -2.54
C GLY A 42 -8.48 6.82 -2.62
N GLY A 43 -8.97 5.59 -2.42
CA GLY A 43 -10.40 5.22 -2.32
C GLY A 43 -11.25 5.33 -3.61
N THR A 44 -11.08 6.38 -4.43
CA THR A 44 -11.99 6.64 -5.58
C THR A 44 -11.88 5.60 -6.69
N TYR A 45 -10.66 5.18 -7.01
CA TYR A 45 -10.37 4.21 -8.09
C TYR A 45 -9.44 3.07 -7.63
N THR A 46 -9.13 3.05 -6.34
CA THR A 46 -8.20 2.15 -5.67
C THR A 46 -8.71 1.81 -4.28
N MET A 47 -8.00 0.94 -3.55
CA MET A 47 -8.23 0.74 -2.12
C MET A 47 -8.31 2.06 -1.35
N ASP A 48 -9.18 2.09 -0.34
CA ASP A 48 -9.12 3.09 0.73
C ASP A 48 -8.03 2.74 1.77
N ALA A 49 -7.88 3.57 2.80
CA ALA A 49 -6.86 3.38 3.83
C ALA A 49 -7.05 2.08 4.64
N GLU A 50 -8.28 1.65 4.89
CA GLU A 50 -8.61 0.44 5.64
C GLU A 50 -8.36 -0.84 4.85
N GLU A 51 -8.77 -0.85 3.60
CA GLU A 51 -8.53 -1.94 2.65
C GLU A 51 -7.03 -2.12 2.42
N ALA A 52 -6.31 -1.02 2.22
CA ALA A 52 -4.87 -1.04 2.07
C ALA A 52 -4.16 -1.55 3.35
N ALA A 53 -4.61 -1.13 4.54
CA ALA A 53 -4.04 -1.62 5.80
C ALA A 53 -4.30 -3.13 5.97
N SER A 54 -5.49 -3.60 5.61
CA SER A 54 -5.83 -5.02 5.61
C SER A 54 -4.93 -5.81 4.66
N ALA A 55 -4.68 -5.29 3.46
CA ALA A 55 -3.75 -5.88 2.50
C ALA A 55 -2.32 -5.95 3.05
N ALA A 56 -1.85 -4.86 3.66
CA ALA A 56 -0.52 -4.82 4.27
C ALA A 56 -0.34 -5.90 5.35
N LEU A 57 -1.36 -6.16 6.17
CA LEU A 57 -1.30 -7.19 7.21
C LEU A 57 -1.22 -8.61 6.65
N VAL A 58 -1.87 -8.87 5.51
CA VAL A 58 -1.79 -10.19 4.87
C VAL A 58 -0.45 -10.36 4.13
N ILE A 59 0.02 -9.30 3.48
CA ILE A 59 1.30 -9.27 2.76
C ILE A 59 2.50 -9.34 3.73
N SER A 60 2.36 -8.75 4.91
CA SER A 60 3.38 -8.65 5.96
C SER A 60 4.76 -8.17 5.47
N PRO A 61 4.83 -7.00 4.79
CA PRO A 61 6.10 -6.42 4.37
C PRO A 61 6.87 -5.85 5.57
N LYS A 62 8.19 -5.69 5.44
CA LYS A 62 8.96 -4.95 6.46
C LYS A 62 8.59 -3.47 6.50
N ILE A 63 8.35 -2.87 5.33
CA ILE A 63 7.96 -1.48 5.17
C ILE A 63 6.73 -1.38 4.26
N ALA A 64 5.72 -0.63 4.66
CA ALA A 64 4.59 -0.27 3.82
C ALA A 64 4.59 1.24 3.52
N VAL A 65 4.43 1.60 2.26
CA VAL A 65 4.44 2.98 1.77
C VAL A 65 3.08 3.26 1.12
N PRO A 66 2.23 4.13 1.70
CA PRO A 66 1.01 4.53 1.02
C PRO A 66 1.36 5.27 -0.27
N MET A 67 0.50 5.18 -1.28
CA MET A 67 0.58 5.94 -2.55
C MET A 67 -0.81 6.37 -3.03
N HIS A 68 -0.88 7.13 -4.12
CA HIS A 68 -2.14 7.68 -4.68
C HIS A 68 -2.92 8.55 -3.68
N TYR A 69 -2.23 9.50 -3.05
CA TYR A 69 -2.81 10.58 -2.26
C TYR A 69 -2.11 11.91 -2.56
N GLY A 70 -2.75 13.04 -2.23
CA GLY A 70 -2.10 14.36 -2.24
C GLY A 70 -1.93 15.00 -3.62
N SER A 71 -2.63 14.49 -4.65
CA SER A 71 -2.62 15.07 -5.98
C SER A 71 -4.03 15.09 -6.60
N VAL A 72 -4.41 14.08 -7.38
CA VAL A 72 -5.69 14.03 -8.10
C VAL A 72 -6.80 13.36 -7.29
N VAL A 73 -6.46 12.35 -6.49
CA VAL A 73 -7.36 11.58 -5.62
C VAL A 73 -6.64 11.25 -4.31
N GLY A 74 -7.42 11.04 -3.24
CA GLY A 74 -6.89 10.81 -1.90
C GLY A 74 -6.21 12.04 -1.29
N SER A 75 -6.12 12.05 0.03
CA SER A 75 -5.58 13.13 0.83
C SER A 75 -4.41 12.65 1.69
N PHE A 76 -3.60 13.60 2.18
CA PHE A 76 -2.58 13.27 3.18
C PHE A 76 -3.19 12.66 4.46
N ALA A 77 -4.46 12.91 4.74
CA ALA A 77 -5.17 12.28 5.85
C ALA A 77 -5.35 10.77 5.63
N ASP A 78 -5.57 10.32 4.39
CA ASP A 78 -5.71 8.88 4.07
C ASP A 78 -4.38 8.15 4.31
N ALA A 79 -3.26 8.76 3.91
CA ALA A 79 -1.93 8.25 4.23
C ALA A 79 -1.68 8.19 5.75
N GLY A 80 -2.11 9.21 6.50
CA GLY A 80 -2.01 9.25 7.96
C GLY A 80 -2.88 8.18 8.64
N LYS A 81 -4.09 7.96 8.13
CA LYS A 81 -5.02 6.94 8.61
C LYS A 81 -4.45 5.53 8.38
N PHE A 82 -3.97 5.26 7.17
CA PHE A 82 -3.26 4.02 6.84
C PHE A 82 -2.08 3.76 7.79
N ALA A 83 -1.24 4.77 8.01
CA ALA A 83 -0.11 4.64 8.93
C ALA A 83 -0.54 4.37 10.39
N SER A 84 -1.64 4.98 10.82
CA SER A 84 -2.20 4.80 12.16
C SER A 84 -2.73 3.37 12.36
N LEU A 85 -3.40 2.80 11.36
CA LEU A 85 -3.93 1.43 11.39
C LEU A 85 -2.85 0.34 11.48
N LEU A 86 -1.65 0.64 10.97
CA LEU A 86 -0.49 -0.27 10.96
C LEU A 86 0.50 -0.02 12.12
N LYS A 87 0.26 0.99 12.95
CA LYS A 87 1.15 1.37 14.04
C LYS A 87 1.45 0.19 14.97
N GLY A 88 2.74 -0.07 15.20
CA GLY A 88 3.21 -1.18 16.04
C GLY A 88 3.15 -2.57 15.37
N LYS A 89 2.64 -2.67 14.14
CA LYS A 89 2.54 -3.93 13.38
C LYS A 89 3.49 -3.96 12.19
N ILE A 90 3.48 -2.90 11.37
CA ILE A 90 4.31 -2.76 10.17
C ILE A 90 4.91 -1.36 10.15
N LYS A 91 6.19 -1.23 9.79
CA LYS A 91 6.83 0.09 9.64
C LYS A 91 6.21 0.81 8.44
N THR A 92 5.72 2.03 8.65
CA THR A 92 5.14 2.84 7.58
C THR A 92 6.01 4.06 7.29
N VAL A 93 6.14 4.40 6.00
CA VAL A 93 6.85 5.60 5.54
C VAL A 93 5.94 6.38 4.62
N ILE A 94 5.53 7.57 5.04
CA ILE A 94 4.74 8.50 4.22
C ILE A 94 5.71 9.38 3.45
N MET A 95 5.60 9.38 2.12
CA MET A 95 6.42 10.23 1.25
C MET A 95 5.73 11.59 1.12
N GLY A 96 6.36 12.64 1.64
CA GLY A 96 5.93 14.00 1.38
C GLY A 96 6.35 14.45 -0.03
N THR A 97 5.58 15.36 -0.63
CA THR A 97 6.09 16.14 -1.75
C THR A 97 7.08 17.17 -1.20
N VAL A 98 8.29 17.21 -1.76
CA VAL A 98 9.10 18.43 -1.69
C VAL A 98 8.31 19.46 -2.49
N PRO A 99 7.97 20.65 -1.94
CA PRO A 99 7.41 21.72 -2.75
C PRO A 99 8.39 21.98 -3.88
N ILE A 100 7.99 21.71 -5.12
CA ILE A 100 8.72 22.20 -6.27
C ILE A 100 8.35 23.67 -6.30
N ASP A 101 9.21 24.49 -5.71
CA ASP A 101 9.28 25.92 -5.91
C ASP A 101 9.35 26.17 -7.41
N ARG A 102 8.18 26.37 -8.02
CA ARG A 102 8.05 26.86 -9.39
C ARG A 102 8.39 28.34 -9.35
N HIS A 103 9.67 28.63 -9.45
CA HIS A 103 10.19 29.92 -9.91
C HIS A 103 9.83 30.13 -11.38
#